data_AF-A0A537NZJ4-F1
#
_entry.id   AF-A0A537NZJ4-F1
#
_cell.length_a   1.000
_cell.length_b   1.000
_cell.length_c   1.000
_cell.angle_alpha   90.00
_cell.angle_beta   90.00
_cell.angle_gamma   90.00
#
_symmetry.space_group_name_H-M   'P 1'
#
loop_
_entity.id
_entity.type
_entity.pdbx_description
1 polymer ?
#
loop_
_entity_poly.entity_id
_entity_poly.type
_entity_poly.pdbx_seq_one_letter_code
_entity_poly.pdbx_strand_id
1 'polypeptide(L)'
;MIWLRSLIYNIVFYVNLVLFLVLGSPFYLTPRKWSVRALQAWASTSVWWLRIICGTRMEVRGAENIPQGAVLVAAKHQSTWETFALLP
;
A
#
# COMPACT_ATOMS: atom_id res chain seq x y z
N MET A 1 21.61 6.23 -11.64
CA MET A 1 20.81 4.98 -11.66
C MET A 1 19.69 4.99 -10.62
N ILE A 2 19.93 5.36 -9.34
CA ILE A 2 18.86 5.44 -8.32
C ILE A 2 17.75 6.43 -8.72
N TRP A 3 18.11 7.65 -9.14
CA TRP A 3 17.15 8.69 -9.53
C TRP A 3 16.19 8.23 -10.65
N LEU A 4 16.68 7.46 -11.62
CA LEU A 4 15.87 6.94 -12.72
C LEU A 4 14.85 5.91 -12.22
N ARG A 5 15.26 4.98 -11.36
CA ARG A 5 14.35 4.00 -10.73
C ARG A 5 13.30 4.71 -9.87
N SER A 6 13.71 5.73 -9.11
CA SER A 6 12.80 6.56 -8.32
C SER A 6 11.79 7.32 -9.18
N LEU A 7 12.23 7.87 -10.33
CA LEU A 7 11.35 8.56 -11.27
C LEU A 7 10.33 7.59 -11.88
N ILE A 8 10.80 6.43 -12.35
CA ILE A 8 9.92 5.38 -12.92
C ILE A 8 8.91 4.93 -11.86
N TYR A 9 9.35 4.67 -10.63
CA TYR A 9 8.45 4.27 -9.55
C TYR A 9 7.42 5.36 -9.24
N ASN A 10 7.81 6.64 -9.20
CA ASN A 10 6.85 7.72 -8.97
C ASN A 10 5.77 7.77 -10.06
N ILE A 11 6.15 7.66 -11.34
CA ILE A 11 5.19 7.63 -12.44
C ILE A 11 4.24 6.44 -12.28
N VAL A 12 4.77 5.24 -12.06
CA VAL A 12 3.96 4.02 -11.86
C VAL A 12 3.05 4.15 -10.64
N PHE A 13 3.55 4.72 -9.54
CA PHE A 13 2.78 4.94 -8.32
C PHE A 13 1.58 5.86 -8.55
N TYR A 14 1.78 7.02 -9.21
CA TYR A 14 0.67 7.94 -9.49
C TYR A 14 -0.33 7.37 -10.49
N VAL A 15 0.13 6.63 -11.50
CA VAL A 15 -0.77 5.90 -12.41
C VAL A 15 -1.58 4.87 -11.65
N ASN A 16 -0.94 4.08 -10.78
CA ASN A 16 -1.62 3.09 -9.92
C ASN A 16 -2.67 3.77 -9.02
N LEU A 17 -2.30 4.88 -8.37
CA LEU A 17 -3.20 5.67 -7.54
C LEU A 17 -4.43 6.14 -8.33
N VAL A 18 -4.23 6.79 -9.49
CA VAL A 18 -5.33 7.30 -10.31
C VAL A 18 -6.25 6.17 -10.77
N LEU A 19 -5.69 5.04 -11.21
CA LEU A 19 -6.48 3.87 -11.61
C LEU A 19 -7.34 3.36 -10.46
N PHE A 20 -6.76 3.20 -9.26
CA PHE A 20 -7.52 2.73 -8.10
C PHE A 20 -8.54 3.76 -7.59
N LEU A 21 -8.28 5.06 -7.71
CA LEU A 21 -9.26 6.09 -7.38
C LEU A 21 -10.44 6.05 -8.35
N VAL A 22 -10.18 6.01 -9.66
CA VAL A 22 -11.25 6.02 -10.68
C VAL A 22 -12.01 4.71 -10.68
N LEU A 23 -11.33 3.57 -10.78
CA LEU A 23 -11.96 2.24 -10.86
C LEU A 23 -12.50 1.78 -9.51
N GLY A 24 -11.94 2.27 -8.40
CA GLY A 24 -12.41 1.98 -7.05
C GLY A 24 -13.57 2.87 -6.60
N SER A 25 -13.75 4.05 -7.21
CA SER A 25 -14.83 4.98 -6.82
C SER A 25 -16.25 4.37 -6.83
N PRO A 26 -16.64 3.47 -7.75
CA PRO A 26 -17.96 2.87 -7.70
C PRO A 26 -18.19 2.02 -6.44
N PHE A 27 -17.13 1.52 -5.79
CA PHE A 27 -17.26 0.75 -4.56
C PHE A 27 -17.74 1.58 -3.36
N TYR A 28 -17.76 2.91 -3.43
CA TYR A 28 -18.40 3.74 -2.41
C TYR A 28 -19.91 3.52 -2.32
N LEU A 29 -20.54 3.03 -3.39
CA LEU A 29 -21.97 2.68 -3.42
C LEU A 29 -22.25 1.25 -2.93
N THR A 30 -21.19 0.49 -2.62
CA THR A 30 -21.28 -0.92 -2.24
C THR A 30 -20.97 -1.09 -0.75
N PRO A 31 -21.24 -2.27 -0.14
CA PRO A 31 -20.87 -2.51 1.25
C PRO A 31 -19.38 -2.24 1.50
N ARG A 32 -19.08 -1.55 2.61
CA ARG A 32 -17.74 -1.09 3.03
C ARG A 32 -16.60 -2.10 2.79
N LYS A 33 -16.87 -3.39 2.93
CA LYS A 33 -15.90 -4.47 2.68
C LYS A 33 -15.23 -4.38 1.30
N TRP A 34 -15.95 -3.92 0.28
CA TRP A 34 -15.41 -3.81 -1.09
C TRP A 34 -14.50 -2.59 -1.24
N SER A 35 -14.87 -1.45 -0.65
CA SER A 35 -14.02 -0.26 -0.62
C SER A 35 -12.71 -0.55 0.12
N VAL A 36 -12.79 -1.27 1.25
CA VAL A 36 -11.60 -1.72 1.99
C VAL A 36 -10.73 -2.64 1.13
N ARG A 37 -11.30 -3.63 0.44
CA ARG A 37 -10.54 -4.51 -0.46
C ARG A 37 -9.87 -3.78 -1.62
N ALA A 38 -10.54 -2.78 -2.20
CA ALA A 38 -9.94 -1.95 -3.24
C ALA A 38 -8.72 -1.18 -2.70
N LEU A 39 -8.81 -0.65 -1.47
CA LEU A 39 -7.70 0.03 -0.80
C LEU A 39 -6.53 -0.91 -0.48
N GLN A 40 -6.81 -2.12 0.00
CA GLN A 40 -5.82 -3.17 0.26
C GLN A 40 -5.09 -3.58 -1.03
N ALA A 41 -5.82 -3.74 -2.13
CA ALA A 41 -5.24 -4.03 -3.44
C ALA A 41 -4.33 -2.90 -3.95
N TRP A 42 -4.73 -1.64 -3.76
CA TRP A 42 -3.90 -0.48 -4.08
C TRP A 42 -2.60 -0.44 -3.24
N ALA A 43 -2.70 -0.68 -1.93
CA ALA A 43 -1.55 -0.72 -1.04
C ALA A 43 -0.57 -1.84 -1.44
N SER A 44 -1.09 -3.06 -1.62
CA SER A 44 -0.33 -4.24 -2.03
C SER A 44 0.37 -4.06 -3.38
N THR A 45 -0.32 -3.51 -4.38
CA THR A 45 0.28 -3.24 -5.70
C THR A 45 1.35 -2.15 -5.64
N SER A 46 1.18 -1.12 -4.80
CA SER A 46 2.18 -0.06 -4.63
C SER A 46 3.48 -0.59 -4.02
N VAL A 47 3.39 -1.44 -2.99
CA VAL A 47 4.56 -2.11 -2.39
C VAL A 47 5.20 -3.10 -3.36
N TRP A 48 4.39 -3.81 -4.17
CA TRP A 48 4.90 -4.70 -5.20
C TRP A 48 5.72 -3.96 -6.26
N TRP A 49 5.21 -2.84 -6.79
CA TRP A 49 5.95 -2.00 -7.74
C TRP A 49 7.22 -1.41 -7.12
N LEU A 50 7.17 -1.01 -5.85
CA LEU A 50 8.36 -0.53 -5.14
C LEU A 50 9.44 -1.61 -5.08
N ARG A 51 9.05 -2.86 -4.83
CA ARG A 51 9.98 -4.00 -4.83
C ARG A 51 10.54 -4.29 -6.21
N ILE A 52 9.72 -4.30 -7.26
CA ILE A 52 10.16 -4.60 -8.63
C ILE A 52 11.06 -3.49 -9.19
N ILE A 53 10.65 -2.23 -9.05
CA ILE A 53 11.34 -1.10 -9.68
C ILE A 53 12.53 -0.66 -8.83
N CYS A 54 12.34 -0.47 -7.52
CA CYS A 54 13.35 0.08 -6.61
C CYS A 54 14.13 -0.99 -5.85
N GLY A 55 13.69 -2.26 -5.86
CA GLY A 55 14.39 -3.36 -5.19
C GLY A 55 14.20 -3.36 -3.67
N THR A 56 13.34 -2.49 -3.14
CA THR A 56 13.08 -2.38 -1.70
C THR A 56 12.27 -3.57 -1.21
N ARG A 57 12.75 -4.25 -0.17
CA ARG A 57 12.06 -5.38 0.45
C ARG A 57 11.60 -4.99 1.85
N MET A 58 10.40 -5.40 2.22
CA MET A 58 9.89 -5.29 3.57
C MET A 58 10.23 -6.56 4.35
N GLU A 59 10.73 -6.41 5.56
CA GLU A 59 10.90 -7.49 6.52
C GLU A 59 10.02 -7.19 7.73
N VAL A 60 9.20 -8.16 8.14
CA VAL A 60 8.38 -8.07 9.34
C VAL A 60 9.01 -8.97 10.40
N ARG A 61 9.38 -8.38 11.53
CA ARG A 61 9.95 -9.08 12.70
C ARG A 61 8.97 -9.00 13.85
N GLY A 62 8.89 -10.04 14.67
CA GLY A 62 7.99 -10.07 15.83
C GLY A 62 6.51 -10.17 15.46
N ALA A 63 6.19 -10.78 14.30
CA ALA A 63 4.81 -10.94 13.83
C ALA A 63 3.95 -11.78 14.80
N GLU A 64 4.59 -12.68 15.56
CA GLU A 64 4.00 -13.46 16.64
C GLU A 64 3.44 -12.63 17.80
N ASN A 65 3.87 -11.37 17.94
CA ASN A 65 3.34 -10.46 18.95
C ASN A 65 2.02 -9.79 18.55
N ILE A 66 1.54 -10.00 17.31
CA ILE A 66 0.31 -9.38 16.82
C ILE A 66 -0.89 -10.14 17.42
N PRO A 67 -1.72 -9.49 18.28
CA PRO A 67 -2.89 -10.15 18.85
C PRO A 67 -3.93 -10.47 17.79
N GLN A 68 -4.74 -11.51 18.04
CA GLN A 68 -5.88 -11.82 17.19
C GLN A 68 -6.99 -10.77 17.37
N GLY A 69 -7.62 -10.37 16.25
CA GLY A 69 -8.74 -9.44 16.25
C GLY A 69 -8.35 -7.99 15.91
N ALA A 70 -9.20 -7.04 16.30
CA ALA A 70 -8.97 -5.62 16.04
C ALA A 70 -7.90 -5.07 16.99
N VAL A 71 -6.93 -4.34 16.44
CA VAL A 71 -5.81 -3.75 17.18
C VAL A 71 -5.60 -2.30 16.79
N LEU A 72 -5.07 -1.51 17.72
CA LEU A 72 -4.57 -0.17 17.43
C LEU A 72 -3.05 -0.25 17.22
N VAL A 73 -2.60 0.01 15.99
CA VAL A 73 -1.17 0.02 15.66
C VAL A 73 -0.61 1.41 15.91
N ALA A 74 0.33 1.54 16.85
CA ALA A 74 1.11 2.76 17.05
C ALA A 74 2.42 2.68 16.27
N ALA A 75 2.52 3.42 15.16
CA ALA A 75 3.69 3.45 14.30
C ALA A 75 4.23 4.88 14.14
N LYS A 76 5.55 5.02 14.03
CA LYS A 76 6.19 6.28 13.63
C LYS A 76 5.73 6.64 12.22
N HIS A 77 5.38 7.90 11.98
CA HIS A 77 5.01 8.38 10.65
C HIS A 77 6.19 9.10 9.99
N GLN A 78 6.98 8.35 9.22
CA GLN A 78 8.16 8.84 8.52
C GLN A 78 7.90 8.98 7.00
N SER A 79 6.97 8.21 6.44
CA SER A 79 6.58 8.34 5.05
C SER A 79 5.15 7.85 4.77
N THR A 80 4.76 7.92 3.50
CA THR A 80 3.53 7.31 3.00
C THR A 80 3.59 5.79 2.94
N TRP A 81 4.79 5.19 3.01
CA TRP A 81 4.97 3.75 2.90
C TRP A 81 4.31 2.98 4.05
N GLU A 82 4.32 3.54 5.26
CA GLU A 82 3.72 2.96 6.46
C GLU A 82 2.22 2.73 6.30
N THR A 83 1.54 3.63 5.57
CA THR A 83 0.14 3.45 5.20
C THR A 83 -0.06 2.17 4.41
N PHE A 84 0.82 1.87 3.43
CA PHE A 84 0.68 0.67 2.61
C PHE A 84 1.08 -0.60 3.35
N ALA A 85 2.17 -0.53 4.13
CA ALA A 85 2.68 -1.69 4.87
C ALA A 85 1.70 -2.18 5.95
N LEU A 86 0.92 -1.27 6.53
CA LEU A 86 -0.04 -1.57 7.60
C LEU A 86 -1.47 -1.83 7.10
N LEU A 87 -1.73 -1.65 5.80
CA LEU A 87 -2.99 -1.97 5.13
C LEU A 87 -2.81 -3.17 4.18
N PRO A 88 -2.63 -4.40 4.72
CA PRO A 88 -2.53 -5.59 3.89
C PRO A 88 -3.84 -5.85 3.14
#